data_AF-A0A6B1FUN3-F1
#
_entry.id   AF-A0A6B1FUN3-F1
#
_cell.length_a   1.000
_cell.length_b   1.000
_cell.length_c   1.000
_cell.angle_alpha   90.00
_cell.angle_beta   90.00
_cell.angle_gamma   90.00
#
_symmetry.space_group_name_H-M   'P 1'
#
loop_
_entity.id
_entity.type
_entity.pdbx_description
1 polymer ?
#
loop_
_entity_poly.entity_id
_entity_poly.type
_entity_poly.pdbx_seq_one_letter_code
_entity_poly.pdbx_strand_id
1 'polypeptide(L)'
;EWCDYAGPISPNETNGIAILGHPENLHYPHTWHVRDDGWMCAAPFARHAKTIRSGERLRFRFRVYVHDGDDGARVAARHAEFSQPPAVSVTEGEEG
;
A
#
# COMPACT_ATOMS: atom_id res chain seq x y z
N GLU A 1 0.25 -7.32 -3.75
CA GLU A 1 0.88 -5.99 -3.96
C GLU A 1 0.13 -4.93 -3.16
N TRP A 2 -1.16 -4.77 -3.42
CA TRP A 2 -2.12 -4.09 -2.54
C TRP A 2 -3.25 -5.04 -2.12
N CYS A 3 -4.10 -4.59 -1.20
CA CYS A 3 -5.42 -5.13 -0.91
C CYS A 3 -6.38 -3.95 -0.85
N ASP A 4 -7.52 -4.06 -1.50
CA ASP A 4 -8.50 -2.98 -1.63
C ASP A 4 -9.89 -3.53 -1.31
N TYR A 5 -10.67 -2.71 -0.60
CA TYR A 5 -12.10 -2.89 -0.47
C TYR A 5 -12.78 -1.64 -1.00
N ALA A 6 -13.70 -1.83 -1.95
CA ALA A 6 -14.61 -0.81 -2.45
C ALA A 6 -16.04 -1.33 -2.36
N GLY A 7 -16.97 -0.45 -2.01
CA GLY A 7 -18.37 -0.84 -1.89
C GLY A 7 -19.31 0.33 -1.61
N PRO A 8 -20.62 0.09 -1.69
CA PRO A 8 -21.62 1.13 -1.46
C PRO A 8 -21.58 1.59 0.00
N ILE A 9 -21.46 2.89 0.21
CA ILE A 9 -21.59 3.53 1.54
C ILE A 9 -22.93 4.27 1.69
N SER A 10 -23.62 4.49 0.57
CA SER A 10 -25.00 4.96 0.47
C SER A 10 -25.61 4.42 -0.84
N PRO A 11 -26.93 4.60 -1.10
CA PRO A 11 -27.57 4.06 -2.29
C PRO A 11 -26.94 4.47 -3.63
N ASN A 12 -26.28 5.63 -3.69
CA ASN A 12 -25.72 6.20 -4.92
C ASN A 12 -24.22 6.52 -4.80
N GLU A 13 -23.56 6.04 -3.76
CA GLU A 13 -22.16 6.36 -3.48
C GLU A 13 -21.39 5.08 -3.15
N THR A 14 -20.32 4.86 -3.89
CA THR A 14 -19.34 3.80 -3.64
C THR A 14 -18.05 4.49 -3.24
N ASN A 15 -17.41 4.03 -2.18
CA ASN A 15 -16.08 4.47 -1.75
C ASN A 15 -15.27 3.24 -1.37
N GLY A 16 -13.96 3.41 -1.23
CA GLY A 16 -13.05 2.35 -0.87
C GLY A 16 -11.82 2.80 -0.11
N ILE A 17 -11.10 1.80 0.37
CA ILE A 17 -9.85 1.94 1.08
C ILE A 17 -8.90 0.80 0.70
N ALA A 18 -7.71 1.17 0.26
CA ALA A 18 -6.65 0.24 -0.10
C ALA A 18 -5.45 0.36 0.85
N ILE A 19 -4.84 -0.78 1.19
CA ILE A 19 -3.50 -0.84 1.78
C ILE A 19 -2.52 -1.25 0.68
N LEU A 20 -1.55 -0.38 0.40
CA LEU A 20 -0.56 -0.52 -0.64
C LEU A 20 0.76 -1.01 -0.01
N GLY A 21 1.25 -2.18 -0.43
CA GLY A 21 2.57 -2.67 -0.04
C GLY A 21 3.70 -1.96 -0.81
N HIS A 22 4.92 -2.04 -0.29
CA HIS A 22 6.11 -1.54 -0.98
C HIS A 22 7.05 -2.72 -1.33
N PRO A 23 7.69 -2.73 -2.51
CA PRO A 23 8.60 -3.81 -2.93
C PRO A 23 9.81 -4.02 -2.01
N GLU A 24 10.23 -2.99 -1.27
CA GLU A 24 11.29 -3.12 -0.25
C GLU A 24 10.86 -3.87 1.03
N ASN A 25 9.58 -4.25 1.16
CA ASN A 25 9.13 -5.01 2.30
C ASN A 25 9.63 -6.45 2.23
N LEU A 26 10.02 -7.00 3.39
CA LEU A 26 10.29 -8.43 3.51
C LEU A 26 9.05 -9.24 3.11
N HIS A 27 9.26 -10.27 2.27
CA HIS A 27 8.22 -11.15 1.72
C HIS A 27 7.18 -10.42 0.85
N TYR A 28 7.57 -9.35 0.16
CA TYR A 28 6.74 -8.76 -0.88
C TYR A 28 6.61 -9.69 -2.11
N PRO A 29 5.42 -9.78 -2.75
CA PRO A 29 4.14 -9.25 -2.30
C PRO A 29 3.58 -10.02 -1.09
N HIS A 30 2.93 -9.30 -0.17
CA HIS A 30 2.41 -9.90 1.05
C HIS A 30 1.23 -10.83 0.78
N THR A 31 1.15 -11.90 1.57
CA THR A 31 -0.12 -12.59 1.79
C THR A 31 -1.04 -11.66 2.58
N TRP A 32 -2.33 -11.62 2.22
CA TRP A 32 -3.33 -10.82 2.95
C TRP A 32 -4.24 -11.73 3.77
N HIS A 33 -4.51 -11.33 5.00
CA HIS A 33 -5.57 -11.91 5.82
C HIS A 33 -6.75 -10.95 5.76
N VAL A 34 -7.87 -11.45 5.23
CA VAL A 34 -9.09 -10.68 4.92
C VAL A 34 -10.29 -11.34 5.58
N ARG A 35 -11.29 -10.53 5.93
CA ARG A 35 -12.55 -10.96 6.54
C ARG A 35 -13.73 -10.19 5.94
N ASP A 36 -14.92 -10.79 6.05
CA ASP A 36 -16.20 -10.26 5.58
C ASP A 36 -16.74 -9.09 6.43
N ASP A 37 -16.16 -8.86 7.61
CA ASP A 37 -16.43 -7.69 8.47
C ASP A 37 -15.65 -6.43 8.07
N GLY A 38 -14.98 -6.45 6.91
CA GLY A 38 -14.21 -5.32 6.40
C GLY A 38 -12.78 -5.23 6.95
N TRP A 39 -12.32 -6.20 7.74
CA TRP A 39 -10.93 -6.25 8.17
C TRP A 39 -9.99 -6.77 7.07
N MET A 40 -8.85 -6.10 6.90
CA MET A 40 -7.75 -6.54 6.04
C MET A 40 -6.41 -6.26 6.72
N CYS A 41 -5.45 -7.17 6.56
CA CYS A 41 -4.10 -7.02 7.13
C CYS A 41 -3.04 -7.69 6.25
N ALA A 42 -1.92 -7.00 6.03
CA ALA A 42 -0.74 -7.61 5.43
C ALA A 42 -0.12 -8.61 6.41
N ALA A 43 0.03 -9.86 5.98
CA ALA A 43 0.54 -10.95 6.80
C ALA A 43 1.87 -11.48 6.24
N PRO A 44 2.99 -10.73 6.38
CA PRO A 44 4.29 -11.11 5.82
C PRO A 44 4.82 -12.44 6.37
N PHE A 45 4.31 -12.90 7.51
CA PHE A 45 4.75 -14.14 8.15
C PHE A 45 3.74 -15.29 8.04
N ALA A 46 2.67 -15.14 7.24
CA ALA A 46 1.65 -16.18 7.10
C ALA A 46 2.17 -17.49 6.49
N ARG A 47 3.27 -17.42 5.73
CA ARG A 47 3.89 -18.56 5.02
C ARG A 47 5.39 -18.66 5.24
N HIS A 48 5.99 -17.69 5.93
CA HIS A 48 7.43 -17.54 6.06
C HIS A 48 7.79 -17.11 7.47
N ALA A 49 8.95 -17.52 7.96
CA ALA A 49 9.49 -17.10 9.25
C ALA A 49 10.71 -16.19 9.04
N LYS A 50 10.94 -15.25 9.96
CA LYS A 50 12.16 -14.44 10.02
C LYS A 50 12.67 -14.38 11.45
N THR A 51 13.88 -14.86 11.69
CA THR A 51 14.60 -14.58 12.93
C THR A 51 15.14 -13.15 12.88
N ILE A 52 14.83 -12.34 13.88
CA ILE A 52 15.36 -10.97 14.05
C ILE A 52 16.42 -11.04 15.14
N ARG A 53 17.67 -10.73 14.80
CA ARG A 53 18.78 -10.75 15.77
C ARG A 53 18.76 -9.51 16.67
N SER A 54 19.46 -9.57 17.79
CA SER A 54 19.68 -8.38 18.62
C SER A 54 20.31 -7.26 17.79
N GLY A 55 19.70 -6.07 17.83
CA GLY A 55 20.10 -4.89 17.06
C GLY A 55 19.63 -4.86 15.60
N GLU A 56 19.06 -5.94 15.07
CA GLU A 56 18.51 -5.98 13.73
C GLU A 56 17.20 -5.17 13.66
N ARG A 57 17.06 -4.34 12.62
CA ARG A 57 15.84 -3.54 12.39
C ARG A 57 15.08 -4.10 11.21
N LEU A 58 13.83 -4.44 11.42
CA LEU A 58 12.90 -4.75 10.36
C LEU A 58 12.04 -3.52 10.06
N ARG A 59 11.95 -3.14 8.79
CA ARG A 59 11.16 -2.00 8.33
C ARG A 59 10.14 -2.48 7.31
N PHE A 60 8.88 -2.20 7.59
CA PHE A 60 7.81 -2.30 6.62
C PHE A 60 7.32 -0.91 6.24
N ARG A 61 6.93 -0.76 4.98
CA ARG A 61 6.40 0.45 4.36
C ARG A 61 5.06 0.10 3.75
N PHE A 62 4.05 0.84 4.16
CA PHE A 62 2.71 0.75 3.63
C PHE A 62 2.16 2.15 3.39
N ARG A 63 1.24 2.28 2.44
CA ARG A 63 0.44 3.49 2.24
C ARG A 63 -1.03 3.10 2.31
N VAL A 64 -1.82 3.92 2.98
CA VAL A 64 -3.29 3.82 2.93
C VAL A 64 -3.78 4.79 1.85
N TYR A 65 -4.67 4.32 0.99
CA TYR A 65 -5.31 5.12 -0.04
C TYR A 65 -6.82 5.01 0.12
N VAL A 66 -7.47 6.13 0.47
CA VAL A 66 -8.93 6.25 0.51
C VAL A 66 -9.38 6.84 -0.81
N HIS A 67 -10.46 6.29 -1.38
CA HIS A 67 -10.85 6.61 -2.75
C HIS A 67 -12.36 6.54 -2.95
N ASP A 68 -12.85 7.30 -3.92
CA ASP A 68 -14.22 7.25 -4.41
C ASP A 68 -14.39 6.24 -5.57
N GLY A 69 -15.56 5.65 -5.67
CA GLY A 69 -15.87 4.63 -6.67
C GLY A 69 -15.17 3.29 -6.43
N ASP A 70 -15.38 2.38 -7.38
CA ASP A 70 -14.71 1.08 -7.47
C ASP A 70 -13.82 1.10 -8.72
N ASP A 71 -12.66 1.74 -8.59
CA ASP A 71 -11.68 1.89 -9.68
C ASP A 71 -10.34 1.26 -9.29
N GLY A 72 -10.24 -0.04 -9.54
CA GLY A 72 -9.01 -0.79 -9.33
C GLY A 72 -7.81 -0.30 -10.16
N ALA A 73 -8.05 0.34 -11.32
CA ALA A 73 -6.97 0.90 -12.13
C ALA A 73 -6.34 2.13 -11.43
N ARG A 74 -7.17 2.96 -10.79
CA ARG A 74 -6.71 4.08 -9.98
C ARG A 74 -5.95 3.62 -8.74
N VAL A 75 -6.40 2.55 -8.07
CA VAL A 75 -5.65 1.93 -6.97
C VAL A 75 -4.28 1.43 -7.44
N ALA A 76 -4.22 0.74 -8.59
CA ALA A 76 -2.98 0.28 -9.19
C ALA A 76 -2.02 1.44 -9.52
N ALA A 77 -2.54 2.55 -10.06
CA ALA A 77 -1.75 3.75 -10.33
C ALA A 77 -1.16 4.35 -9.04
N ARG A 78 -1.94 4.44 -7.96
CA ARG A 78 -1.44 4.93 -6.65
C ARG A 78 -0.43 3.98 -6.02
N HIS A 79 -0.55 2.68 -6.24
CA HIS A 79 0.47 1.71 -5.85
C HIS A 79 1.77 1.93 -6.65
N ALA A 80 1.69 2.12 -7.96
CA ALA A 80 2.87 2.38 -8.80
C ALA A 80 3.64 3.61 -8.30
N GLU A 81 2.95 4.74 -8.10
CA GLU A 81 3.54 5.97 -7.54
C GLU A 81 4.19 5.77 -6.17
N PHE A 82 3.62 4.91 -5.33
CA PHE A 82 4.18 4.61 -4.01
C PHE A 82 5.39 3.68 -4.08
N SER A 83 5.33 2.66 -4.94
CA SER A 83 6.36 1.62 -5.07
C SER A 83 7.60 2.10 -5.82
N GLN A 84 7.43 3.10 -6.69
CA GLN A 84 8.48 3.68 -7.53
C GLN A 84 8.27 5.20 -7.62
N PRO A 85 8.55 5.95 -6.54
CA PRO A 85 8.38 7.39 -6.56
C PRO A 85 9.32 8.05 -7.59
N PRO A 86 8.90 9.12 -8.28
CA PRO A 86 9.76 9.81 -9.23
C PRO A 86 10.99 10.40 -8.53
N ALA A 87 12.14 10.32 -9.21
CA ALA A 87 13.34 11.04 -8.77
C ALA A 87 13.15 12.54 -9.06
N VAL A 88 13.31 13.37 -8.04
CA VAL A 88 13.15 14.83 -8.15
C VAL A 88 14.48 15.49 -7.80
N SER A 89 14.96 16.39 -8.66
CA SER A 89 16.08 17.28 -8.41
C SER A 89 15.62 18.73 -8.53
N VAL A 90 15.96 19.57 -7.56
CA VAL A 90 15.68 21.02 -7.58
C VAL A 90 16.98 21.75 -7.90
N THR A 91 16.92 22.68 -8.87
CA THR A 91 18.01 23.60 -9.19
C THR A 91 17.55 25.02 -8.85
N GLU A 92 18.32 25.73 -8.05
CA GLU A 92 18.09 27.16 -7.82
C GLU A 92 18.45 27.93 -9.10
N GLY A 93 17.55 28.79 -9.58
CA GLY A 93 17.83 29.67 -10.71
C GLY A 93 18.68 30.84 -10.23
N GLU A 94 19.70 31.22 -10.99
CA GLU A 94 20.44 32.46 -10.74
C GLU A 94 19.50 33.66 -10.94
N GLU A 95 19.23 34.40 -9.86
CA GLU A 95 18.59 35.72 -9.95
C GLU A 95 19.61 36.69 -10.58
N GLY A 96 19.30 37.16 -11.79
CA GLY A 96 20.09 38.15 -12.52
C GLY A 96 19.80 39.60 -12.13
#